data_AF-A0A842QL19-F1
#
_entry.id   AF-A0A842QL19-F1
#
_cell.length_a   1.000
_cell.length_b   1.000
_cell.length_c   1.000
_cell.angle_alpha   90.00
_cell.angle_beta   90.00
_cell.angle_gamma   90.00
#
_symmetry.space_group_name_H-M   'P 1'
#
loop_
_entity.id
_entity.type
_entity.pdbx_description
1 polymer ?
#
loop_
_entity_poly.entity_id
_entity_poly.type
_entity_poly.pdbx_seq_one_letter_code
_entity_poly.pdbx_strand_id
1 'polypeptide(L)'
;MAMVDPHRSPRGLFDPYYVPEDLLHRDREIKKINGFYGDSYEDQYGINCLVHGITGVGMTVFSRYFLTKLVPDSFDALTVYVDAEYKDTLEIVSELNDKIHKRANRPITVAFDLDVLWMQFKRTASKVDKRAVFVIDNIDETNEEIYSKVAQLSKEIKASTIGVLNSHDYRRLTKSSATSMAYDFEVPLDTYTQSQLYDIVRMRVEDTFPLTLTDEVIRYLTDIVCEFDASRPKTSIEALKTLWPLSRQGKQIDSDVVRAATSKIAEYAYDQDYLDVVETVSMNDYMTLLVLEALTEHLMHYKQETYIDRQTLDEIIAIKCEEMGVRHSVKDVNKSLQTLIFQSVVFESGYSSNLLYVLVPPEILHDAALQMRRELARRK
;
A
#
# COMPACT_ATOMS: atom_id res chain seq x y z
N MET A 1 3.25 -29.77 21.16
CA MET A 1 2.94 -29.44 19.75
C MET A 1 1.75 -28.49 19.76
N ALA A 2 2.00 -27.18 19.63
CA ALA A 2 0.91 -26.22 19.54
C ALA A 2 0.18 -26.42 18.20
N MET A 3 -1.12 -26.62 18.26
CA MET A 3 -1.98 -26.71 17.09
C MET A 3 -1.87 -25.38 16.33
N VAL A 4 -1.47 -25.46 15.06
CA VAL A 4 -1.52 -24.33 14.13
C VAL A 4 -2.98 -23.99 13.91
N ASP A 5 -3.37 -22.78 14.28
CA ASP A 5 -4.71 -22.22 14.08
C ASP A 5 -5.11 -22.32 12.59
N PRO A 6 -6.29 -22.89 12.25
CA PRO A 6 -6.74 -23.05 10.87
C PRO A 6 -6.93 -21.74 10.09
N HIS A 7 -6.85 -20.57 10.72
CA HIS A 7 -7.05 -19.27 10.06
C HIS A 7 -5.82 -18.68 9.37
N ARG A 8 -4.60 -19.23 9.55
CA ARG A 8 -3.38 -18.59 9.02
C ARG A 8 -2.99 -19.03 7.61
N SER A 9 -3.61 -18.43 6.60
CA SER A 9 -3.25 -18.66 5.20
C SER A 9 -2.31 -17.57 4.68
N PRO A 10 -1.08 -17.92 4.22
CA PRO A 10 -0.16 -16.93 3.62
C PRO A 10 -0.67 -16.39 2.29
N ARG A 11 -1.78 -16.95 1.77
CA ARG A 11 -2.48 -16.43 0.60
C ARG A 11 -2.82 -14.95 0.76
N GLY A 12 -3.11 -14.50 1.98
CA GLY A 12 -3.34 -13.08 2.29
C GLY A 12 -2.17 -12.15 1.98
N LEU A 13 -0.94 -12.67 1.94
CA LEU A 13 0.22 -11.93 1.47
C LEU A 13 0.44 -12.15 -0.02
N PHE A 14 0.50 -13.40 -0.48
CA PHE A 14 1.02 -13.73 -1.80
C PHE A 14 0.02 -13.61 -2.96
N ASP A 15 -1.28 -13.67 -2.68
CA ASP A 15 -2.33 -13.55 -3.71
C ASP A 15 -2.74 -12.08 -3.85
N PRO A 16 -2.44 -11.42 -5.00
CA PRO A 16 -2.82 -10.03 -5.23
C PRO A 16 -4.34 -9.82 -5.24
N TYR A 17 -5.11 -10.90 -5.42
CA TYR A 17 -6.58 -10.89 -5.44
C TYR A 17 -7.22 -11.30 -4.13
N TYR A 18 -6.41 -11.43 -3.06
CA TYR A 18 -6.92 -11.73 -1.73
C TYR A 18 -7.91 -10.65 -1.26
N VAL A 19 -9.03 -11.12 -0.70
CA VAL A 19 -10.05 -10.30 -0.07
C VAL A 19 -10.06 -10.64 1.42
N PRO A 20 -9.79 -9.68 2.33
CA PRO A 20 -9.84 -9.93 3.77
C PRO A 20 -11.28 -10.18 4.23
N GLU A 21 -11.44 -10.74 5.43
CA GLU A 21 -12.76 -10.84 6.07
C GLU A 21 -13.32 -9.47 6.43
N ASP A 22 -12.48 -8.59 6.98
CA ASP A 22 -12.82 -7.20 7.28
C ASP A 22 -12.01 -6.23 6.41
N LEU A 23 -12.71 -5.31 5.72
CA LEU A 23 -12.06 -4.24 4.95
C LEU A 23 -11.94 -2.98 5.79
N LEU A 24 -10.82 -2.83 6.50
CA LEU A 24 -10.60 -1.72 7.42
C LEU A 24 -10.57 -0.36 6.71
N HIS A 25 -11.13 0.65 7.39
CA HIS A 25 -11.07 2.08 7.04
C HIS A 25 -11.63 2.46 5.67
N ARG A 26 -12.53 1.64 5.12
CA ARG A 26 -13.31 1.93 3.90
C ARG A 26 -14.81 2.01 4.15
N ASP A 27 -15.21 2.21 5.41
CA ASP A 27 -16.61 2.22 5.84
C ASP A 27 -17.44 3.29 5.12
N ARG A 28 -16.85 4.46 4.89
CA ARG A 28 -17.51 5.58 4.20
C ARG A 28 -17.79 5.22 2.74
N GLU A 29 -16.80 4.68 2.05
CA GLU A 29 -16.91 4.31 0.64
C GLU A 29 -17.84 3.11 0.47
N ILE A 30 -17.74 2.11 1.35
CA ILE A 30 -18.66 0.97 1.42
C ILE A 30 -20.10 1.46 1.62
N LYS A 31 -20.35 2.34 2.61
CA LYS A 31 -21.69 2.86 2.88
C LYS A 31 -22.26 3.61 1.67
N LYS A 32 -21.42 4.40 0.99
CA LYS A 32 -21.80 5.15 -0.21
C LYS A 32 -22.22 4.22 -1.34
N ILE A 33 -21.36 3.26 -1.71
CA ILE A 33 -21.65 2.33 -2.80
C ILE A 33 -22.85 1.44 -2.46
N ASN A 34 -22.96 0.96 -1.22
CA ASN A 34 -24.06 0.11 -0.80
C ASN A 34 -25.41 0.85 -0.82
N GLY A 35 -25.43 2.13 -0.46
CA GLY A 35 -26.64 2.96 -0.57
C GLY A 35 -27.16 3.05 -1.99
N PHE A 36 -26.31 3.45 -2.95
CA PHE A 36 -26.72 3.56 -4.35
C PHE A 36 -27.14 2.21 -4.95
N TYR A 37 -26.44 1.14 -4.61
CA TYR A 37 -26.79 -0.21 -5.04
C TYR A 37 -28.09 -0.71 -4.40
N GLY A 38 -28.36 -0.34 -3.14
CA GLY A 38 -29.63 -0.59 -2.46
C GLY A 38 -30.80 0.05 -3.21
N ASP A 39 -30.73 1.35 -3.45
CA ASP A 39 -31.77 2.09 -4.18
C ASP A 39 -32.00 1.49 -5.59
N SER A 40 -30.92 1.23 -6.32
CA SER A 40 -30.94 0.58 -7.64
C SER A 40 -31.58 -0.82 -7.60
N TYR A 41 -31.28 -1.60 -6.57
CA TYR A 41 -31.83 -2.93 -6.37
C TYR A 41 -33.35 -2.88 -6.09
N GLU A 42 -33.80 -1.98 -5.22
CA GLU A 42 -35.22 -1.82 -4.89
C GLU A 42 -36.05 -1.30 -6.08
N ASP A 43 -35.58 -0.24 -6.75
CA ASP A 43 -36.32 0.46 -7.80
C ASP A 43 -36.20 -0.19 -9.20
N GLN A 44 -35.47 -1.28 -9.31
CA GLN A 44 -35.39 -2.07 -10.54
C GLN A 44 -34.74 -1.37 -11.74
N TYR A 45 -33.65 -0.65 -11.49
CA TYR A 45 -32.78 -0.09 -12.52
C TYR A 45 -31.32 -0.56 -12.35
N GLY A 46 -30.46 -0.16 -13.29
CA GLY A 46 -29.04 -0.50 -13.31
C GLY A 46 -28.19 0.75 -13.10
N ILE A 47 -27.08 0.64 -12.37
CA ILE A 47 -26.15 1.75 -12.13
C ILE A 47 -24.72 1.41 -12.51
N ASN A 48 -24.03 2.38 -13.06
CA ASN A 48 -22.64 2.28 -13.48
C ASN A 48 -21.80 3.16 -12.56
N CYS A 49 -20.93 2.53 -11.79
CA CYS A 49 -20.07 3.18 -10.81
C CYS A 49 -18.62 3.18 -11.30
N LEU A 50 -17.90 4.28 -11.10
CA LEU A 50 -16.44 4.28 -11.20
C LEU A 50 -15.80 4.31 -9.82
N VAL A 51 -14.85 3.42 -9.56
CA VAL A 51 -13.97 3.46 -8.38
C VAL A 51 -12.60 3.92 -8.85
N HIS A 52 -12.03 4.93 -8.22
CA HIS A 52 -10.72 5.42 -8.62
C HIS A 52 -9.87 5.92 -7.45
N GLY A 53 -8.55 5.89 -7.61
CA GLY A 53 -7.59 6.19 -6.55
C GLY A 53 -6.17 5.99 -7.06
N ILE A 54 -5.16 6.24 -6.22
CA ILE A 54 -3.77 5.98 -6.63
C ILE A 54 -3.52 4.47 -6.65
N THR A 55 -2.64 4.00 -7.54
CA THR A 55 -2.28 2.59 -7.62
C THR A 55 -1.72 2.10 -6.28
N GLY A 56 -2.26 0.98 -5.78
CA GLY A 56 -1.83 0.39 -4.50
C GLY A 56 -2.63 0.81 -3.27
N VAL A 57 -3.62 1.71 -3.41
CA VAL A 57 -4.49 2.18 -2.29
C VAL A 57 -5.60 1.19 -1.90
N GLY A 58 -5.73 0.08 -2.64
CA GLY A 58 -6.70 -0.99 -2.36
C GLY A 58 -7.97 -0.98 -3.22
N MET A 59 -7.97 -0.34 -4.40
CA MET A 59 -9.13 -0.31 -5.30
C MET A 59 -9.63 -1.71 -5.69
N THR A 60 -8.72 -2.61 -6.09
CA THR A 60 -9.05 -4.00 -6.43
C THR A 60 -9.61 -4.78 -5.26
N VAL A 61 -9.02 -4.62 -4.06
CA VAL A 61 -9.53 -5.29 -2.87
C VAL A 61 -10.92 -4.73 -2.51
N PHE A 62 -11.13 -3.43 -2.62
CA PHE A 62 -12.43 -2.77 -2.39
C PHE A 62 -13.51 -3.27 -3.35
N SER A 63 -13.26 -3.26 -4.67
CA SER A 63 -14.23 -3.68 -5.68
C SER A 63 -14.58 -5.16 -5.54
N ARG A 64 -13.59 -6.01 -5.26
CA ARG A 64 -13.79 -7.44 -5.02
C ARG A 64 -14.51 -7.69 -3.71
N TYR A 65 -14.16 -7.01 -2.62
CA TYR A 65 -14.83 -7.13 -1.33
C TYR A 65 -16.31 -6.82 -1.46
N PHE A 66 -16.65 -5.70 -2.11
CA PHE A 66 -18.04 -5.36 -2.40
C PHE A 66 -18.73 -6.46 -3.21
N LEU A 67 -18.11 -6.92 -4.29
CA LEU A 67 -18.71 -7.90 -5.18
C LEU A 67 -18.87 -9.30 -4.56
N THR A 68 -17.94 -9.76 -3.73
CA THR A 68 -17.90 -11.16 -3.25
C THR A 68 -18.43 -11.34 -1.84
N LYS A 69 -18.46 -10.28 -1.02
CA LYS A 69 -18.99 -10.31 0.35
C LYS A 69 -20.30 -9.54 0.42
N LEU A 70 -20.28 -8.25 0.10
CA LEU A 70 -21.44 -7.37 0.34
C LEU A 70 -22.62 -7.63 -0.60
N VAL A 71 -22.35 -7.85 -1.90
CA VAL A 71 -23.42 -8.09 -2.87
C VAL A 71 -24.20 -9.37 -2.56
N PRO A 72 -23.57 -10.54 -2.36
CA PRO A 72 -24.29 -11.76 -2.01
C PRO A 72 -25.06 -11.68 -0.68
N ASP A 73 -24.55 -10.91 0.29
CA ASP A 73 -25.19 -10.75 1.61
C ASP A 73 -26.40 -9.80 1.57
N SER A 74 -26.37 -8.80 0.68
CA SER A 74 -27.37 -7.72 0.63
C SER A 74 -28.36 -7.83 -0.53
N PHE A 75 -27.96 -8.48 -1.64
CA PHE A 75 -28.69 -8.48 -2.90
C PHE A 75 -28.72 -9.88 -3.52
N ASP A 76 -29.89 -10.35 -3.97
CA ASP A 76 -29.95 -11.55 -4.80
C ASP A 76 -29.53 -11.22 -6.25
N ALA A 77 -28.22 -11.13 -6.46
CA ALA A 77 -27.60 -10.71 -7.70
C ALA A 77 -26.49 -11.67 -8.17
N LEU A 78 -26.38 -11.85 -9.48
CA LEU A 78 -25.30 -12.58 -10.10
C LEU A 78 -24.06 -11.67 -10.21
N THR A 79 -22.92 -12.13 -9.70
CA THR A 79 -21.68 -11.34 -9.72
C THR A 79 -20.66 -11.85 -10.72
N VAL A 80 -20.06 -10.95 -11.51
CA VAL A 80 -18.97 -11.25 -12.44
C VAL A 80 -17.85 -10.23 -12.22
N TYR A 81 -16.64 -10.71 -12.01
CA TYR A 81 -15.42 -9.89 -11.92
C TYR A 81 -14.51 -10.25 -13.08
N VAL A 82 -13.97 -9.27 -13.78
CA VAL A 82 -12.88 -9.44 -14.75
C VAL A 82 -11.81 -8.40 -14.45
N ASP A 83 -10.57 -8.83 -14.43
CA ASP A 83 -9.42 -7.93 -14.39
C ASP A 83 -8.95 -7.69 -15.83
N ALA A 84 -8.89 -6.44 -16.27
CA ALA A 84 -8.46 -6.07 -17.62
C ALA A 84 -6.94 -5.82 -17.73
N GLU A 85 -6.19 -5.91 -16.63
CA GLU A 85 -4.74 -5.62 -16.61
C GLU A 85 -4.01 -6.50 -17.63
N TYR A 86 -3.30 -5.85 -18.56
CA TYR A 86 -2.51 -6.48 -19.63
C TYR A 86 -3.29 -7.40 -20.57
N LYS A 87 -4.61 -7.23 -20.69
CA LYS A 87 -5.44 -8.04 -21.58
C LYS A 87 -5.94 -7.26 -22.78
N ASP A 88 -6.01 -7.92 -23.92
CA ASP A 88 -6.67 -7.37 -25.09
C ASP A 88 -8.21 -7.50 -25.02
N THR A 89 -8.89 -6.94 -26.02
CA THR A 89 -10.35 -6.97 -26.07
C THR A 89 -10.93 -8.38 -26.18
N LEU A 90 -10.27 -9.27 -26.91
CA LEU A 90 -10.74 -10.64 -27.10
C LEU A 90 -10.64 -11.42 -25.78
N GLU A 91 -9.55 -11.25 -25.03
CA GLU A 91 -9.33 -11.89 -23.74
C GLU A 91 -10.37 -11.44 -22.71
N ILE A 92 -10.62 -10.13 -22.59
CA ILE A 92 -11.59 -9.57 -21.64
C ILE A 92 -13.01 -10.06 -21.96
N VAL A 93 -13.42 -10.00 -23.23
CA VAL A 93 -14.76 -10.46 -23.65
C VAL A 93 -14.90 -11.98 -23.50
N SER A 94 -13.85 -12.74 -23.79
CA SER A 94 -13.84 -14.20 -23.56
C SER A 94 -14.03 -14.53 -22.09
N GLU A 95 -13.36 -13.80 -21.19
CA GLU A 95 -13.47 -14.01 -19.75
C GLU A 95 -14.83 -13.59 -19.19
N LEU A 96 -15.39 -12.46 -19.66
CA LEU A 96 -16.76 -12.04 -19.35
C LEU A 96 -17.76 -13.13 -19.78
N ASN A 97 -17.62 -13.64 -21.00
CA ASN A 97 -18.47 -14.67 -21.57
C ASN A 97 -18.38 -15.99 -20.76
N ASP A 98 -17.18 -16.46 -20.46
CA ASP A 98 -16.96 -17.67 -19.65
C ASP A 98 -17.57 -17.53 -18.24
N LYS A 99 -17.29 -16.42 -17.56
CA LYS A 99 -17.76 -16.20 -16.19
C LYS A 99 -19.27 -16.06 -16.09
N ILE A 100 -19.93 -15.34 -17.01
CA ILE A 100 -21.39 -15.24 -16.97
C ILE A 100 -22.05 -16.60 -17.20
N HIS A 101 -21.53 -17.42 -18.12
CA HIS A 101 -22.07 -18.75 -18.40
C HIS A 101 -21.91 -19.68 -17.19
N LYS A 102 -20.73 -19.68 -16.56
CA LYS A 102 -20.48 -20.43 -15.33
C LYS A 102 -21.42 -20.02 -14.21
N ARG A 103 -21.59 -18.71 -13.98
CA ARG A 103 -22.46 -18.20 -12.91
C ARG A 103 -23.95 -18.40 -13.18
N ALA A 104 -24.37 -18.36 -14.44
CA ALA A 104 -25.75 -18.64 -14.85
C ALA A 104 -26.04 -20.15 -14.99
N ASN A 105 -25.04 -21.02 -14.80
CA ASN A 105 -25.11 -22.46 -15.06
C ASN A 105 -25.65 -22.80 -16.47
N ARG A 106 -25.08 -22.14 -17.48
CA ARG A 106 -25.46 -22.32 -18.89
C ARG A 106 -24.31 -22.84 -19.74
N PRO A 107 -24.58 -23.68 -20.76
CA PRO A 107 -23.54 -24.17 -21.64
C PRO A 107 -22.94 -23.02 -22.45
N ILE A 108 -21.62 -23.04 -22.62
CA ILE A 108 -20.87 -22.09 -23.44
C ILE A 108 -20.44 -22.77 -24.74
N THR A 109 -20.58 -22.06 -25.86
CA THR A 109 -20.03 -22.51 -27.14
C THR A 109 -18.70 -21.82 -27.38
N VAL A 110 -17.62 -22.60 -27.51
CA VAL A 110 -16.29 -22.06 -27.77
C VAL A 110 -16.29 -21.28 -29.09
N ALA A 111 -15.84 -20.04 -29.04
CA ALA A 111 -15.68 -19.16 -30.19
C ALA A 111 -14.40 -18.33 -30.02
N PHE A 112 -13.78 -17.96 -31.14
CA PHE A 112 -12.59 -17.10 -31.19
C PHE A 112 -12.86 -15.78 -31.93
N ASP A 113 -14.12 -15.59 -32.34
CA ASP A 113 -14.60 -14.38 -32.99
C ASP A 113 -15.23 -13.46 -31.95
N LEU A 114 -14.81 -12.20 -31.94
CA LEU A 114 -15.20 -11.22 -30.93
C LEU A 114 -16.71 -10.94 -30.95
N ASP A 115 -17.30 -10.82 -32.14
CA ASP A 115 -18.73 -10.51 -32.29
C ASP A 115 -19.57 -11.70 -31.83
N VAL A 116 -19.14 -12.93 -32.13
CA VAL A 116 -19.79 -14.15 -31.63
C VAL A 116 -19.72 -14.21 -30.11
N LEU A 117 -18.55 -13.97 -29.50
CA LEU A 117 -18.38 -13.99 -28.06
C LEU A 117 -19.22 -12.90 -27.37
N TRP A 118 -19.22 -11.68 -27.92
CA TRP A 118 -20.04 -10.58 -27.41
C TRP A 118 -21.54 -10.90 -27.49
N MET A 119 -22.00 -11.48 -28.61
CA MET A 119 -23.40 -11.87 -28.78
C MET A 119 -23.81 -12.97 -27.80
N GLN A 120 -22.94 -13.94 -27.53
CA GLN A 120 -23.16 -14.97 -26.52
C GLN A 120 -23.25 -14.36 -25.11
N PHE A 121 -22.29 -13.50 -24.76
CA PHE A 121 -22.26 -12.79 -23.47
C PHE A 121 -23.56 -12.00 -23.28
N LYS A 122 -23.93 -11.15 -24.25
CA LYS A 122 -25.17 -10.36 -24.23
C LYS A 122 -26.40 -11.25 -24.06
N ARG A 123 -26.54 -12.31 -24.87
CA ARG A 123 -27.69 -13.22 -24.81
C ARG A 123 -27.81 -13.90 -23.45
N THR A 124 -26.69 -14.31 -22.87
CA THR A 124 -26.68 -15.00 -21.59
C THR A 124 -26.99 -14.02 -20.46
N ALA A 125 -26.34 -12.85 -20.43
CA ALA A 125 -26.58 -11.79 -19.46
C ALA A 125 -28.04 -11.29 -19.45
N SER A 126 -28.65 -11.08 -20.62
CA SER A 126 -30.05 -10.62 -20.73
C SER A 126 -31.10 -11.63 -20.28
N LYS A 127 -30.73 -12.91 -20.18
CA LYS A 127 -31.66 -14.00 -19.87
C LYS A 127 -31.47 -14.54 -18.45
N VAL A 128 -30.61 -13.94 -17.64
CA VAL A 128 -30.46 -14.32 -16.23
C VAL A 128 -31.66 -13.77 -15.45
N ASP A 129 -32.28 -14.59 -14.61
CA ASP A 129 -33.44 -14.18 -13.80
C ASP A 129 -33.05 -13.20 -12.67
N LYS A 130 -31.81 -13.33 -12.18
CA LYS A 130 -31.19 -12.43 -11.21
C LYS A 130 -30.52 -11.26 -11.92
N ARG A 131 -30.56 -10.08 -11.31
CA ARG A 131 -29.79 -8.93 -11.81
C ARG A 131 -28.31 -9.19 -11.67
N ALA A 132 -27.53 -8.68 -12.61
CA ALA A 132 -26.09 -8.86 -12.61
C ALA A 132 -25.36 -7.63 -12.07
N VAL A 133 -24.21 -7.85 -11.43
CA VAL A 133 -23.21 -6.83 -11.12
C VAL A 133 -21.91 -7.23 -11.79
N PHE A 134 -21.41 -6.39 -12.69
CA PHE A 134 -20.17 -6.59 -13.43
C PHE A 134 -19.07 -5.68 -12.91
N VAL A 135 -17.96 -6.24 -12.44
CA VAL A 135 -16.74 -5.49 -12.14
C VAL A 135 -15.76 -5.68 -13.28
N ILE A 136 -15.27 -4.58 -13.84
CA ILE A 136 -14.12 -4.56 -14.75
C ILE A 136 -13.03 -3.75 -14.04
N ASP A 137 -12.00 -4.45 -13.58
CA ASP A 137 -10.86 -3.87 -12.88
C ASP A 137 -9.74 -3.47 -13.86
N ASN A 138 -8.85 -2.58 -13.42
CA ASN A 138 -7.71 -2.07 -14.20
C ASN A 138 -8.08 -1.56 -15.59
N ILE A 139 -9.13 -0.73 -15.68
CA ILE A 139 -9.49 -0.07 -16.93
C ILE A 139 -8.47 1.04 -17.23
N ASP A 140 -8.00 1.07 -18.47
CA ASP A 140 -7.07 2.05 -19.01
C ASP A 140 -7.46 2.46 -20.44
N GLU A 141 -6.62 3.26 -21.11
CA GLU A 141 -6.86 3.74 -22.47
C GLU A 141 -6.90 2.67 -23.56
N THR A 142 -6.53 1.43 -23.25
CA THR A 142 -6.46 0.33 -24.22
C THR A 142 -7.69 -0.57 -24.18
N ASN A 143 -8.53 -0.46 -23.12
CA ASN A 143 -9.64 -1.37 -22.86
C ASN A 143 -10.94 -0.69 -22.35
N GLU A 144 -10.94 0.63 -22.18
CA GLU A 144 -12.08 1.49 -21.84
C GLU A 144 -13.31 1.31 -22.73
N GLU A 145 -13.13 1.01 -24.02
CA GLU A 145 -14.23 0.76 -24.95
C GLU A 145 -15.09 -0.43 -24.50
N ILE A 146 -14.46 -1.43 -23.88
CA ILE A 146 -15.14 -2.64 -23.39
C ILE A 146 -15.99 -2.30 -22.18
N TYR A 147 -15.45 -1.52 -21.23
CA TYR A 147 -16.24 -1.02 -20.11
C TYR A 147 -17.44 -0.24 -20.62
N SER A 148 -17.24 0.66 -21.58
CA SER A 148 -18.32 1.47 -22.14
C SER A 148 -19.41 0.61 -22.79
N LYS A 149 -19.04 -0.44 -23.53
CA LYS A 149 -19.99 -1.42 -24.09
C LYS A 149 -20.75 -2.18 -23.01
N VAL A 150 -20.08 -2.62 -21.94
CA VAL A 150 -20.71 -3.34 -20.82
C VAL A 150 -21.61 -2.41 -20.01
N ALA A 151 -21.20 -1.17 -19.78
CA ALA A 151 -21.97 -0.12 -19.09
C ALA A 151 -23.22 0.29 -19.90
N GLN A 152 -23.16 0.27 -21.23
CA GLN A 152 -24.35 0.49 -22.06
C GLN A 152 -25.30 -0.71 -21.97
N LEU A 153 -24.77 -1.93 -22.12
CA LEU A 153 -25.56 -3.15 -22.02
C LEU A 153 -26.22 -3.28 -20.65
N SER A 154 -25.51 -2.93 -19.57
CA SER A 154 -26.01 -3.03 -18.20
C SER A 154 -27.30 -2.25 -18.01
N LYS A 155 -27.39 -1.05 -18.60
CA LYS A 155 -28.63 -0.24 -18.61
C LYS A 155 -29.77 -0.93 -19.33
N GLU A 156 -29.52 -1.56 -20.49
CA GLU A 156 -30.54 -2.29 -21.26
C GLU A 156 -31.12 -3.47 -20.46
N ILE A 157 -30.28 -4.16 -19.68
CA ILE A 157 -30.67 -5.37 -18.93
C ILE A 157 -30.91 -5.12 -17.44
N LYS A 158 -30.92 -3.85 -16.99
CA LYS A 158 -31.06 -3.45 -15.58
C LYS A 158 -30.02 -4.10 -14.66
N ALA A 159 -28.81 -4.32 -15.18
CA ALA A 159 -27.64 -4.73 -14.42
C ALA A 159 -26.82 -3.51 -13.99
N SER A 160 -25.90 -3.71 -13.06
CA SER A 160 -25.01 -2.65 -12.57
C SER A 160 -23.54 -2.96 -12.91
N THR A 161 -22.71 -1.93 -13.00
CA THR A 161 -21.27 -2.06 -13.26
C THR A 161 -20.43 -1.32 -12.23
N ILE A 162 -19.21 -1.82 -12.02
CA ILE A 162 -18.13 -1.11 -11.33
C ILE A 162 -16.93 -1.14 -12.26
N GLY A 163 -16.54 0.03 -12.75
CA GLY A 163 -15.26 0.23 -13.44
C GLY A 163 -14.22 0.70 -12.45
N VAL A 164 -13.05 0.06 -12.41
CA VAL A 164 -11.95 0.46 -11.52
C VAL A 164 -10.81 1.03 -12.34
N LEU A 165 -10.38 2.24 -11.99
CA LEU A 165 -9.35 2.99 -12.71
C LEU A 165 -8.34 3.60 -11.75
N ASN A 166 -7.08 3.66 -12.14
CA ASN A 166 -6.17 4.54 -11.42
C ASN A 166 -6.54 6.02 -11.64
N SER A 167 -6.04 6.90 -10.77
CA SER A 167 -6.38 8.33 -10.82
C SER A 167 -5.94 9.05 -12.09
N HIS A 168 -4.88 8.57 -12.76
CA HIS A 168 -4.43 9.15 -14.02
C HIS A 168 -5.44 8.84 -15.13
N ASP A 169 -5.80 7.57 -15.28
CA ASP A 169 -6.71 7.11 -16.34
C ASP A 169 -8.13 7.60 -16.09
N TYR A 170 -8.60 7.63 -14.84
CA TYR A 170 -9.87 8.28 -14.50
C TYR A 170 -9.91 9.73 -14.99
N ARG A 171 -8.87 10.55 -14.71
CA ARG A 171 -8.86 11.95 -15.17
C ARG A 171 -8.85 12.04 -16.69
N ARG A 172 -8.05 11.21 -17.36
CA ARG A 172 -7.90 11.22 -18.81
C ARG A 172 -9.18 10.80 -19.53
N LEU A 173 -9.82 9.73 -19.04
CA LEU A 173 -10.95 9.06 -19.65
C LEU A 173 -12.33 9.59 -19.23
N THR A 174 -12.40 10.52 -18.28
CA THR A 174 -13.70 11.14 -17.88
C THR A 174 -13.74 12.66 -18.02
N LYS A 175 -12.58 13.35 -18.00
CA LYS A 175 -12.53 14.82 -18.02
C LYS A 175 -12.11 15.42 -19.35
N SER A 176 -11.71 14.61 -20.33
CA SER A 176 -11.43 15.12 -21.68
C SER A 176 -12.72 15.21 -22.49
N SER A 177 -12.85 16.27 -23.31
CA SER A 177 -14.08 16.61 -24.05
C SER A 177 -14.55 15.56 -25.08
N ALA A 178 -13.74 14.52 -25.31
CA ALA A 178 -14.00 13.44 -26.27
C ALA A 178 -14.31 12.09 -25.59
N THR A 179 -14.55 12.07 -24.28
CA THR A 179 -14.71 10.81 -23.54
C THR A 179 -16.12 10.24 -23.58
N SER A 180 -16.19 8.91 -23.75
CA SER A 180 -17.41 8.12 -23.91
C SER A 180 -17.79 7.32 -22.66
N MET A 181 -17.00 7.38 -21.58
CA MET A 181 -17.28 6.64 -20.36
C MET A 181 -18.53 7.18 -19.66
N ALA A 182 -19.65 6.49 -19.87
CA ALA A 182 -20.91 6.78 -19.19
C ALA A 182 -20.95 6.09 -17.81
N TYR A 183 -21.03 6.89 -16.75
CA TYR A 183 -21.22 6.44 -15.38
C TYR A 183 -22.22 7.33 -14.65
N ASP A 184 -22.89 6.80 -13.63
CA ASP A 184 -23.89 7.52 -12.85
C ASP A 184 -23.29 8.19 -11.61
N PHE A 185 -22.29 7.55 -11.00
CA PHE A 185 -21.59 8.08 -9.83
C PHE A 185 -20.18 7.50 -9.69
N GLU A 186 -19.40 8.12 -8.81
CA GLU A 186 -18.02 7.75 -8.53
C GLU A 186 -17.74 7.57 -7.03
N VAL A 187 -16.74 6.75 -6.75
CA VAL A 187 -16.22 6.47 -5.41
C VAL A 187 -14.69 6.69 -5.44
N PRO A 188 -14.21 7.89 -5.05
CA PRO A 188 -12.79 8.12 -4.88
C PRO A 188 -12.26 7.38 -3.64
N LEU A 189 -11.11 6.73 -3.78
CA LEU A 189 -10.36 6.13 -2.66
C LEU A 189 -9.14 6.99 -2.33
N ASP A 190 -9.20 7.65 -1.18
CA ASP A 190 -8.09 8.44 -0.63
C ASP A 190 -6.99 7.54 -0.04
N THR A 191 -5.81 8.13 0.19
CA THR A 191 -4.72 7.50 0.92
C THR A 191 -5.08 7.29 2.39
N TYR A 192 -4.37 6.38 3.05
CA TYR A 192 -4.58 6.10 4.47
C TYR A 192 -3.76 7.04 5.34
N THR A 193 -4.29 7.36 6.52
CA THR A 193 -3.47 7.93 7.59
C THR A 193 -2.48 6.89 8.11
N GLN A 194 -1.49 7.32 8.88
CA GLN A 194 -0.54 6.40 9.49
C GLN A 194 -1.20 5.37 10.41
N SER A 195 -2.14 5.79 11.25
CA SER A 195 -2.88 4.87 12.12
C SER A 195 -3.68 3.84 11.32
N GLN A 196 -4.29 4.27 10.21
CA GLN A 196 -5.06 3.37 9.34
C GLN A 196 -4.15 2.36 8.62
N LEU A 197 -2.99 2.81 8.14
CA LEU A 197 -2.02 1.91 7.51
C LEU A 197 -1.49 0.89 8.52
N TYR A 198 -1.18 1.33 9.75
CA TYR A 198 -0.75 0.46 10.84
C TYR A 198 -1.77 -0.65 11.11
N ASP A 199 -3.05 -0.32 11.26
CA ASP A 199 -4.11 -1.29 11.52
C ASP A 199 -4.22 -2.31 10.38
N ILE A 200 -4.10 -1.87 9.13
CA ILE A 200 -4.08 -2.75 7.95
C ILE A 200 -2.87 -3.69 7.97
N VAL A 201 -1.67 -3.17 8.22
CA VAL A 201 -0.43 -3.97 8.26
C VAL A 201 -0.50 -4.97 9.41
N ARG A 202 -0.95 -4.53 10.58
CA ARG A 202 -1.10 -5.37 11.77
C ARG A 202 -2.07 -6.52 11.52
N MET A 203 -3.27 -6.25 11.01
CA MET A 203 -4.24 -7.28 10.66
C MET A 203 -3.61 -8.32 9.72
N ARG A 204 -2.82 -7.87 8.74
CA ARG A 204 -2.15 -8.77 7.79
C ARG A 204 -1.06 -9.62 8.43
N VAL A 205 -0.32 -9.07 9.39
CA VAL A 205 0.65 -9.84 10.17
C VAL A 205 -0.06 -10.90 11.00
N GLU A 206 -1.12 -10.53 11.72
CA GLU A 206 -1.92 -11.44 12.55
C GLU A 206 -2.54 -12.59 11.74
N ASP A 207 -3.03 -12.30 10.54
CA ASP A 207 -3.63 -13.28 9.63
C ASP A 207 -2.63 -14.26 9.02
N THR A 208 -1.35 -13.87 8.86
CA THR A 208 -0.44 -14.62 7.97
C THR A 208 0.87 -15.08 8.60
N PHE A 209 1.37 -14.40 9.64
CA PHE A 209 2.65 -14.74 10.25
C PHE A 209 2.49 -15.84 11.31
N PRO A 210 3.39 -16.84 11.35
CA PRO A 210 3.34 -17.90 12.36
C PRO A 210 3.70 -17.38 13.75
N LEU A 211 4.63 -16.42 13.83
CA LEU A 211 4.96 -15.63 15.00
C LEU A 211 4.76 -14.17 14.62
N THR A 212 3.86 -13.50 15.32
CA THR A 212 3.55 -12.08 15.08
C THR A 212 4.82 -11.25 15.20
N LEU A 213 5.03 -10.34 14.25
CA LEU A 213 6.07 -9.34 14.35
C LEU A 213 5.85 -8.47 15.59
N THR A 214 6.91 -7.92 16.16
CA THR A 214 6.77 -6.98 17.28
C THR A 214 6.03 -5.74 16.82
N ASP A 215 5.34 -5.08 17.75
CA ASP A 215 4.61 -3.84 17.46
C ASP A 215 5.54 -2.76 16.89
N GLU A 216 6.75 -2.68 17.44
CA GLU A 216 7.80 -1.77 17.00
C GLU A 216 8.21 -1.99 15.54
N VAL A 217 8.37 -3.24 15.08
CA VAL A 217 8.66 -3.57 13.68
C VAL A 217 7.51 -3.16 12.75
N ILE A 218 6.25 -3.35 13.17
CA ILE A 218 5.07 -2.95 12.38
C ILE A 218 5.01 -1.43 12.26
N ARG A 219 5.24 -0.71 13.37
CA ARG A 219 5.32 0.77 13.38
C ARG A 219 6.44 1.26 12.48
N TYR A 220 7.62 0.66 12.57
CA TYR A 220 8.77 1.07 11.77
C TYR A 220 8.53 0.87 10.27
N LEU A 221 7.99 -0.29 9.88
CA LEU A 221 7.55 -0.51 8.50
C LEU A 221 6.51 0.53 8.05
N THR A 222 5.59 0.90 8.94
CA THR A 222 4.54 1.89 8.64
C THR A 222 5.14 3.30 8.48
N ASP A 223 6.04 3.73 9.37
CA ASP A 223 6.77 5.01 9.26
C ASP A 223 7.47 5.13 7.90
N ILE A 224 8.23 4.11 7.49
CA ILE A 224 8.94 4.11 6.20
C ILE A 224 7.96 4.25 5.03
N VAL A 225 6.85 3.49 5.03
CA VAL A 225 5.87 3.53 3.92
C VAL A 225 5.09 4.85 3.91
N CYS A 226 4.80 5.42 5.08
CA CYS A 226 4.16 6.74 5.19
C CYS A 226 5.06 7.84 4.61
N GLU A 227 6.35 7.82 4.98
CA GLU A 227 7.32 8.84 4.57
C GLU A 227 7.63 8.78 3.07
N PHE A 228 7.84 7.57 2.52
CA PHE A 228 8.36 7.42 1.15
C PHE A 228 7.35 6.97 0.11
N ASP A 229 6.17 6.54 0.52
CA ASP A 229 5.24 5.92 -0.41
C ASP A 229 3.77 6.22 -0.16
N ALA A 230 3.48 7.42 0.36
CA ALA A 230 2.14 7.99 0.49
C ALA A 230 1.14 7.04 1.18
N SER A 231 1.62 6.28 2.18
CA SER A 231 0.81 5.36 2.99
C SER A 231 0.05 4.30 2.16
N ARG A 232 0.67 3.78 1.08
CA ARG A 232 0.06 2.75 0.22
C ARG A 232 0.18 1.34 0.82
N PRO A 233 -0.93 0.64 1.13
CA PRO A 233 -0.85 -0.70 1.71
C PRO A 233 -0.10 -1.71 0.84
N LYS A 234 -0.22 -1.61 -0.50
CA LYS A 234 0.50 -2.50 -1.44
C LYS A 234 1.97 -2.65 -1.05
N THR A 235 2.62 -1.54 -0.74
CA THR A 235 4.04 -1.49 -0.43
C THR A 235 4.38 -2.15 0.89
N SER A 236 3.57 -1.94 1.93
CA SER A 236 3.69 -2.68 3.17
C SER A 236 3.49 -4.18 2.96
N ILE A 237 2.52 -4.59 2.12
CA ILE A 237 2.31 -6.02 1.81
C ILE A 237 3.51 -6.61 1.04
N GLU A 238 4.10 -5.89 0.09
CA GLU A 238 5.33 -6.35 -0.60
C GLU A 238 6.51 -6.49 0.38
N ALA A 239 6.67 -5.58 1.33
CA ALA A 239 7.65 -5.72 2.39
C ALA A 239 7.34 -6.96 3.25
N LEU A 240 6.09 -7.15 3.70
CA LEU A 240 5.68 -8.34 4.46
C LEU A 240 5.92 -9.65 3.69
N LYS A 241 5.71 -9.69 2.37
CA LYS A 241 6.06 -10.87 1.54
C LYS A 241 7.54 -11.20 1.62
N THR A 242 8.42 -10.19 1.71
CA THR A 242 9.87 -10.35 1.86
C THR A 242 10.23 -10.83 3.28
N LEU A 243 9.53 -10.34 4.30
CA LEU A 243 9.77 -10.68 5.71
C LEU A 243 9.23 -12.08 6.09
N TRP A 244 8.12 -12.51 5.48
CA TRP A 244 7.41 -13.73 5.85
C TRP A 244 8.27 -15.01 5.79
N PRO A 245 9.08 -15.28 4.74
CA PRO A 245 9.96 -16.45 4.69
C PRO A 245 10.97 -16.49 5.84
N LEU A 246 11.48 -15.32 6.27
CA LEU A 246 12.45 -15.21 7.36
C LEU A 246 11.79 -15.53 8.70
N SER A 247 10.62 -14.94 8.98
CA SER A 247 9.82 -15.25 10.17
C SER A 247 9.46 -16.73 10.24
N ARG A 248 9.07 -17.34 9.12
CA ARG A 248 8.75 -18.78 9.04
C ARG A 248 9.94 -19.67 9.38
N GLN A 249 11.16 -19.24 9.09
CA GLN A 249 12.39 -19.95 9.46
C GLN A 249 12.78 -19.76 10.94
N GLY A 250 11.98 -19.01 11.71
CA GLY A 250 12.30 -18.64 13.09
C GLY A 250 13.40 -17.58 13.20
N LYS A 251 13.72 -16.88 12.09
CA LYS A 251 14.65 -15.75 12.15
C LYS A 251 13.95 -14.58 12.82
N GLN A 252 14.70 -13.92 13.70
CA GLN A 252 14.27 -12.65 14.26
C GLN A 252 14.25 -11.59 13.15
N ILE A 253 13.22 -10.75 13.16
CA ILE A 253 13.07 -9.62 12.25
C ILE A 253 13.43 -8.38 13.03
N ASP A 254 14.56 -7.78 12.68
CA ASP A 254 15.12 -6.56 13.28
C ASP A 254 15.05 -5.39 12.28
N SER A 255 15.55 -4.22 12.69
CA SER A 255 15.55 -3.01 11.87
C SER A 255 16.31 -3.20 10.55
N ASP A 256 17.42 -3.92 10.55
CA ASP A 256 18.23 -4.21 9.36
C ASP A 256 17.42 -4.96 8.30
N VAL A 257 16.71 -6.00 8.73
CA VAL A 257 15.87 -6.81 7.85
C VAL A 257 14.69 -6.00 7.29
N VAL A 258 14.08 -5.13 8.09
CA VAL A 258 13.00 -4.24 7.62
C VAL A 258 13.52 -3.25 6.57
N ARG A 259 14.64 -2.57 6.84
CA ARG A 259 15.28 -1.63 5.88
C ARG A 259 15.61 -2.30 4.55
N ALA A 260 16.08 -3.56 4.59
CA ALA A 260 16.33 -4.35 3.39
C ALA A 260 15.03 -4.68 2.63
N ALA A 261 13.95 -5.01 3.34
CA ALA A 261 12.65 -5.30 2.74
C ALA A 261 11.99 -4.05 2.12
N THR A 262 12.34 -2.86 2.59
CA THR A 262 11.82 -1.56 2.10
C THR A 262 12.79 -0.79 1.23
N SER A 263 13.92 -1.38 0.81
CA SER A 263 14.98 -0.65 0.10
C SER A 263 14.52 0.00 -1.21
N LYS A 264 13.57 -0.62 -1.93
CA LYS A 264 13.03 -0.12 -3.20
C LYS A 264 12.30 1.22 -3.10
N ILE A 265 11.69 1.52 -1.94
CA ILE A 265 11.00 2.81 -1.73
C ILE A 265 11.92 3.82 -1.04
N ALA A 266 12.98 3.34 -0.39
CA ALA A 266 14.01 4.16 0.24
C ALA A 266 15.27 4.29 -0.63
N GLU A 267 15.14 4.16 -1.97
CA GLU A 267 16.29 4.16 -2.90
C GLU A 267 17.16 5.42 -2.77
N TYR A 268 16.55 6.58 -2.51
CA TYR A 268 17.28 7.84 -2.31
C TYR A 268 18.31 7.75 -1.17
N ALA A 269 18.06 6.92 -0.15
CA ALA A 269 18.99 6.72 0.98
C ALA A 269 20.24 5.92 0.59
N TYR A 270 20.22 5.29 -0.59
CA TYR A 270 21.33 4.49 -1.13
C TYR A 270 22.01 5.16 -2.34
N ASP A 271 21.60 6.38 -2.69
CA ASP A 271 22.22 7.16 -3.76
C ASP A 271 23.54 7.79 -3.28
N GLN A 272 24.48 8.03 -4.21
CA GLN A 272 25.73 8.74 -3.93
C GLN A 272 25.45 10.14 -3.38
N ASP A 273 24.42 10.79 -3.91
CA ASP A 273 23.98 12.12 -3.48
C ASP A 273 23.64 12.16 -1.97
N TYR A 274 23.15 11.06 -1.40
CA TYR A 274 22.85 10.99 0.03
C TYR A 274 24.11 11.04 0.90
N LEU A 275 25.15 10.30 0.53
CA LEU A 275 26.43 10.35 1.27
C LEU A 275 27.08 11.72 1.15
N ASP A 276 26.99 12.36 0.00
CA ASP A 276 27.47 13.74 -0.19
C ASP A 276 26.72 14.74 0.70
N VAL A 277 25.41 14.56 0.91
CA VAL A 277 24.61 15.35 1.87
C VAL A 277 25.10 15.10 3.30
N VAL A 278 25.27 13.83 3.70
CA VAL A 278 25.78 13.49 5.04
C VAL A 278 27.15 14.14 5.26
N GLU A 279 28.04 14.06 4.27
CA GLU A 279 29.37 14.69 4.31
C GLU A 279 29.29 16.21 4.45
N THR A 280 28.46 16.85 3.64
CA THR A 280 28.28 18.31 3.66
C THR A 280 27.71 18.79 4.99
N VAL A 281 26.68 18.13 5.51
CA VAL A 281 26.03 18.48 6.78
C VAL A 281 26.99 18.28 7.96
N SER A 282 27.75 17.21 7.92
CA SER A 282 28.68 16.79 8.97
C SER A 282 29.98 17.60 9.00
N MET A 283 30.48 18.08 7.86
CA MET A 283 31.70 18.91 7.82
C MET A 283 31.51 20.30 8.44
N ASN A 284 30.27 20.79 8.52
CA ASN A 284 29.98 22.15 8.95
C ASN A 284 29.89 22.34 10.47
N ASP A 285 29.64 21.28 11.24
CA ASP A 285 29.45 21.37 12.69
C ASP A 285 29.88 20.10 13.43
N TYR A 286 30.76 20.27 14.42
CA TYR A 286 31.25 19.18 15.25
C TYR A 286 30.14 18.56 16.12
N MET A 287 29.18 19.37 16.58
CA MET A 287 28.05 18.85 17.37
C MET A 287 27.13 17.96 16.52
N THR A 288 26.89 18.31 15.25
CA THR A 288 26.16 17.45 14.30
C THR A 288 26.78 16.06 14.15
N LEU A 289 28.10 15.99 14.07
CA LEU A 289 28.81 14.71 14.05
C LEU A 289 28.63 13.90 15.33
N LEU A 290 28.69 14.54 16.50
CA LEU A 290 28.49 13.85 17.77
C LEU A 290 27.05 13.34 17.93
N VAL A 291 26.06 14.12 17.49
CA VAL A 291 24.65 13.70 17.49
C VAL A 291 24.45 12.49 16.59
N LEU A 292 24.98 12.54 15.37
CA LEU A 292 24.87 11.43 14.41
C LEU A 292 25.59 10.18 14.91
N GLU A 293 26.80 10.33 15.48
CA GLU A 293 27.57 9.23 16.07
C GLU A 293 26.82 8.59 17.25
N ALA A 294 26.30 9.39 18.18
CA ALA A 294 25.54 8.90 19.35
C ALA A 294 24.30 8.12 18.93
N LEU A 295 23.53 8.67 17.99
CA LEU A 295 22.31 8.04 17.48
C LEU A 295 22.63 6.72 16.78
N THR A 296 23.61 6.71 15.90
CA THR A 296 23.94 5.54 15.08
C THR A 296 24.58 4.43 15.92
N GLU A 297 25.45 4.77 16.87
CA GLU A 297 26.07 3.80 17.77
C GLU A 297 25.04 3.07 18.64
N HIS A 298 24.04 3.80 19.15
CA HIS A 298 22.92 3.19 19.89
C HIS A 298 22.17 2.16 19.04
N LEU A 299 21.76 2.56 17.83
CA LEU A 299 21.02 1.67 16.92
C LEU A 299 21.86 0.48 16.43
N MET A 300 23.18 0.61 16.33
CA MET A 300 24.09 -0.51 16.05
C MET A 300 24.13 -1.50 17.22
N HIS A 301 24.15 -1.00 18.46
CA HIS A 301 24.27 -1.82 19.65
C HIS A 301 22.96 -2.57 19.96
N TYR A 302 21.82 -1.89 19.79
CA TYR A 302 20.49 -2.40 20.07
C TYR A 302 19.71 -2.66 18.78
N LYS A 303 20.15 -3.63 17.96
CA LYS A 303 19.51 -3.92 16.65
C LYS A 303 18.01 -4.23 16.71
N GLN A 304 17.52 -4.68 17.86
CA GLN A 304 16.09 -4.96 18.08
C GLN A 304 15.26 -3.68 18.25
N GLU A 305 15.89 -2.57 18.63
CA GLU A 305 15.26 -1.26 18.70
C GLU A 305 15.31 -0.64 17.30
N THR A 306 14.14 -0.28 16.78
CA THR A 306 14.04 0.41 15.49
C THR A 306 14.15 1.92 15.65
N TYR A 307 13.97 2.41 16.89
CA TYR A 307 14.02 3.81 17.24
C TYR A 307 14.98 4.05 18.41
N ILE A 308 15.49 5.27 18.50
CA ILE A 308 16.03 5.84 19.73
C ILE A 308 15.10 6.95 20.20
N ASP A 309 14.74 6.96 21.47
CA ASP A 309 13.99 8.07 22.02
C ASP A 309 14.89 9.28 22.31
N ARG A 310 14.32 10.47 22.27
CA ARG A 310 15.06 11.71 22.36
C ARG A 310 15.78 11.90 23.68
N GLN A 311 15.20 11.43 24.79
CA GLN A 311 15.82 11.56 26.10
C GLN A 311 17.07 10.69 26.17
N THR A 312 16.97 9.44 25.73
CA THR A 312 18.12 8.52 25.66
C THR A 312 19.23 9.09 24.77
N LEU A 313 18.88 9.66 23.61
CA LEU A 313 19.86 10.32 22.75
C LEU A 313 20.58 11.48 23.45
N ASP A 314 19.84 12.36 24.11
CA ASP A 314 20.41 13.52 24.82
C ASP A 314 21.34 13.06 25.98
N GLU A 315 21.00 11.97 26.69
CA GLU A 315 21.85 11.36 27.73
C GLU A 315 23.16 10.81 27.15
N ILE A 316 23.11 10.08 26.03
CA ILE A 316 24.30 9.53 25.35
C ILE A 316 25.21 10.66 24.85
N ILE A 317 24.63 11.72 24.29
CA ILE A 317 25.39 12.88 23.83
C ILE A 317 26.09 13.57 25.01
N ALA A 318 25.40 13.75 26.14
CA ALA A 318 25.98 14.39 27.32
C ALA A 318 27.21 13.61 27.83
N ILE A 319 27.11 12.28 27.91
CA ILE A 319 28.22 11.40 28.31
C ILE A 319 29.39 11.52 27.32
N LYS A 320 29.13 11.39 26.02
CA LYS A 320 30.18 11.54 24.98
C LYS A 320 30.86 12.90 25.04
N CYS A 321 30.10 13.98 25.23
CA CYS A 321 30.67 15.32 25.34
C CYS A 321 31.58 15.46 26.57
N GLU A 322 31.21 14.87 27.71
CA GLU A 322 32.04 14.85 28.91
C GLU A 322 33.34 14.07 28.70
N GLU A 323 33.25 12.85 28.14
CA GLU A 323 34.42 12.01 27.83
C GLU A 323 35.42 12.69 26.88
N MET A 324 34.89 13.46 25.93
CA MET A 324 35.69 14.15 24.91
C MET A 324 36.11 15.57 25.32
N GLY A 325 35.71 16.06 26.49
CA GLY A 325 35.97 17.42 26.95
C GLY A 325 35.34 18.51 26.05
N VAL A 326 34.25 18.17 25.35
CA VAL A 326 33.54 19.08 24.44
C VAL A 326 32.44 19.80 25.22
N ARG A 327 32.46 21.13 25.20
CA ARG A 327 31.35 21.91 25.73
C ARG A 327 30.15 21.76 24.81
N HIS A 328 29.04 21.32 25.37
CA HIS A 328 27.77 21.24 24.66
C HIS A 328 26.73 22.14 25.33
N SER A 329 25.78 22.62 24.54
CA SER A 329 24.55 23.21 25.05
C SER A 329 23.37 22.47 24.45
N VAL A 330 22.26 22.40 25.19
CA VAL A 330 21.00 21.81 24.70
C VAL A 330 20.53 22.48 23.42
N LYS A 331 20.82 23.78 23.24
CA LYS A 331 20.48 24.53 22.02
C LYS A 331 21.29 24.04 20.81
N ASP A 332 22.57 23.75 21.00
CA ASP A 332 23.43 23.28 19.91
C ASP A 332 23.01 21.87 19.50
N VAL A 333 22.79 20.96 20.45
CA VAL A 333 22.28 19.60 20.17
C VAL A 333 20.97 19.63 19.40
N ASN A 334 20.02 20.46 19.84
CA ASN A 334 18.74 20.64 19.15
C ASN A 334 18.91 21.15 17.72
N LYS A 335 19.77 22.16 17.53
CA LYS A 335 20.04 22.72 16.19
C LYS A 335 20.67 21.67 15.28
N SER A 336 21.62 20.90 15.79
CA SER A 336 22.30 19.84 15.04
C SER A 336 21.33 18.73 14.64
N LEU A 337 20.48 18.25 15.55
CA LEU A 337 19.48 17.24 15.22
C LEU A 337 18.42 17.77 14.24
N GLN A 338 17.94 18.98 14.41
CA GLN A 338 17.03 19.61 13.44
C GLN A 338 17.68 19.77 12.06
N THR A 339 18.99 19.99 12.00
CA THR A 339 19.73 20.00 10.73
C THR A 339 19.72 18.62 10.08
N LEU A 340 19.98 17.55 10.84
CA LEU A 340 19.95 16.17 10.34
C LEU A 340 18.54 15.76 9.86
N ILE A 341 17.50 16.19 10.58
CA ILE A 341 16.10 15.93 10.21
C ILE A 341 15.74 16.69 8.93
N PHE A 342 16.05 17.99 8.87
CA PHE A 342 15.77 18.80 7.69
C PHE A 342 16.45 18.28 6.43
N GLN A 343 17.62 17.66 6.58
CA GLN A 343 18.41 17.08 5.48
C GLN A 343 18.06 15.61 5.22
N SER A 344 17.00 15.07 5.86
CA SER A 344 16.52 13.70 5.66
C SER A 344 17.59 12.64 5.95
N VAL A 345 18.49 12.91 6.91
CA VAL A 345 19.49 11.94 7.41
C VAL A 345 18.93 11.15 8.58
N VAL A 346 18.17 11.84 9.45
CA VAL A 346 17.46 11.28 10.61
C VAL A 346 15.98 11.59 10.43
N PHE A 347 15.11 10.69 10.86
CA PHE A 347 13.66 10.83 10.73
C PHE A 347 12.98 10.80 12.08
N GLU A 348 11.93 11.60 12.21
CA GLU A 348 11.00 11.53 13.33
C GLU A 348 9.89 10.52 13.00
N SER A 349 9.55 9.66 13.96
CA SER A 349 8.41 8.75 13.82
C SER A 349 7.10 9.54 13.81
N GLY A 350 6.18 9.16 12.93
CA GLY A 350 4.84 9.75 12.92
C GLY A 350 4.01 9.39 14.17
N TYR A 351 4.40 8.36 14.93
CA TYR A 351 3.78 8.01 16.21
C TYR A 351 4.24 8.93 17.36
N SER A 352 5.45 9.47 17.28
CA SER A 352 6.00 10.43 18.24
C SER A 352 7.24 11.11 17.68
N SER A 353 7.27 12.44 17.69
CA SER A 353 8.46 13.22 17.31
C SER A 353 9.66 13.00 18.22
N ASN A 354 9.48 12.32 19.37
CA ASN A 354 10.57 11.95 20.26
C ASN A 354 11.24 10.63 19.84
N LEU A 355 10.65 9.85 18.94
CA LEU A 355 11.24 8.61 18.44
C LEU A 355 11.95 8.90 17.12
N LEU A 356 13.24 8.60 17.07
CA LEU A 356 14.12 8.91 15.94
C LEU A 356 14.61 7.62 15.29
N TYR A 357 14.67 7.59 13.96
CA TYR A 357 15.18 6.46 13.21
C TYR A 357 16.02 6.91 12.00
N VAL A 358 16.73 5.95 11.40
CA VAL A 358 17.50 6.12 10.16
C VAL A 358 17.09 5.06 9.15
N LEU A 359 17.27 5.34 7.85
CA LEU A 359 17.00 4.40 6.77
C LEU A 359 18.24 3.71 6.23
N VAL A 360 19.37 4.42 6.32
CA VAL A 360 20.68 3.86 6.00
C VAL A 360 21.13 2.99 7.17
N PRO A 361 21.77 1.84 6.91
CA PRO A 361 22.42 1.08 7.97
C PRO A 361 23.20 1.99 8.92
N PRO A 362 22.89 1.97 10.23
CA PRO A 362 23.57 2.80 11.21
C PRO A 362 25.10 2.72 11.13
N GLU A 363 25.65 1.55 10.76
CA GLU A 363 27.08 1.33 10.57
C GLU A 363 27.70 2.26 9.53
N ILE A 364 27.01 2.50 8.41
CA ILE A 364 27.51 3.35 7.31
C ILE A 364 27.57 4.81 7.78
N LEU A 365 26.51 5.28 8.45
CA LEU A 365 26.43 6.64 8.98
C LEU A 365 27.43 6.87 10.10
N HIS A 366 27.62 5.87 10.97
CA HIS A 366 28.59 5.92 12.06
C HIS A 366 30.02 6.03 11.54
N ASP A 367 30.41 5.19 10.58
CA ASP A 367 31.75 5.20 9.99
C ASP A 367 32.04 6.54 9.28
N ALA A 368 31.07 7.07 8.54
CA ALA A 368 31.16 8.37 7.89
C ALA A 368 31.36 9.48 8.94
N ALA A 369 30.53 9.52 9.98
CA ALA A 369 30.64 10.51 11.05
C ALA A 369 32.00 10.44 11.77
N LEU A 370 32.46 9.23 12.09
CA LEU A 370 33.73 9.00 12.78
C LEU A 370 34.92 9.46 11.94
N GLN A 371 34.92 9.16 10.64
CA GLN A 371 35.97 9.61 9.71
C GLN A 371 36.04 11.14 9.67
N MET A 372 34.91 11.81 9.44
CA MET A 372 34.87 13.26 9.34
C MET A 372 35.25 13.97 10.63
N ARG A 373 34.87 13.40 11.79
CA ARG A 373 35.26 13.94 13.09
C ARG A 373 36.77 13.87 13.30
N ARG A 374 37.42 12.77 12.87
CA ARG A 374 38.88 12.63 12.89
C ARG A 374 39.55 13.65 11.97
N GLU A 375 38.97 13.94 10.80
CA GLU A 375 39.48 14.97 9.90
C GLU A 375 39.37 16.38 10.48
N LEU A 376 38.23 16.73 11.09
CA LEU A 376 38.04 18.02 11.78
C LEU A 376 39.00 18.19 12.95
N ALA A 377 39.25 17.11 13.71
CA ALA A 377 40.22 17.13 14.81
C ALA A 377 41.66 17.32 14.33
N ARG A 378 42.00 16.92 13.09
CA ARG A 378 43.32 17.17 12.47
C ARG A 378 43.48 18.57 11.89
N ARG A 379 42.37 19.27 11.61
CA ARG A 379 42.37 20.64 11.06
C ARG A 379 42.47 21.73 12.14
N LYS A 380 42.17 21.39 13.40
CA LYS A 380 42.43 22.22 14.58
C LYS A 380 43.82 21.93 15.14
#